data_AF-A0A7J3DN65-F1
#
_entry.id   AF-A0A7J3DN65-F1
#
_cell.length_a   1.000
_cell.length_b   1.000
_cell.length_c   1.000
_cell.angle_alpha   90.00
_cell.angle_beta   90.00
_cell.angle_gamma   90.00
#
_symmetry.space_group_name_H-M   'P 1'
#
loop_
_entity.id
_entity.type
_entity.pdbx_description
1 polymer ?
#
loop_
_entity_poly.entity_id
_entity_poly.type
_entity_poly.pdbx_seq_one_letter_code
_entity_poly.pdbx_strand_id
1 'polypeptide(L)'
;MMKKRVFLVGKKTLQLIRLIGSFTFFGAIIMMLYSTALMFEQWDAIKKHTECLSSAEFSTSYCNEQIYKTTGIYPAEFNGMLSLKQKFIIIVRPLAQLFFWAVVFFFGTMLYNCRRLSFPIQEIEAGHGKR
;
A
#
# COMPACT_ATOMS: atom_id res chain seq x y z
N MET A 1 3.79 -1.42 -48.02
CA MET A 1 4.51 -0.47 -47.12
C MET A 1 3.63 -0.17 -45.91
N MET A 2 4.00 -0.64 -44.72
CA MET A 2 3.26 -0.35 -43.47
C MET A 2 3.43 1.12 -43.08
N LYS A 3 2.35 1.91 -43.15
CA LYS A 3 2.31 3.26 -42.58
C LYS A 3 2.03 3.15 -41.08
N LYS A 4 3.08 3.23 -40.25
CA LYS A 4 2.93 3.46 -38.80
C LYS A 4 2.44 4.90 -38.59
N ARG A 5 1.14 5.09 -38.34
CA ARG A 5 0.63 6.37 -37.82
C ARG A 5 0.71 6.34 -36.30
N VAL A 6 1.59 7.16 -35.74
CA VAL A 6 1.74 7.37 -34.30
C VAL A 6 0.67 8.36 -33.87
N PHE A 7 -0.34 7.93 -33.11
CA PHE A 7 -1.31 8.86 -32.50
C PHE A 7 -0.61 9.62 -31.36
N LEU A 8 -0.32 10.91 -31.59
CA LEU A 8 0.07 11.84 -30.54
C LEU A 8 -1.17 12.18 -29.73
N VAL A 9 -1.33 11.54 -28.57
CA VAL A 9 -2.36 11.89 -27.58
C VAL A 9 -2.21 13.39 -27.26
N GLY A 10 -3.28 14.16 -27.50
CA GLY A 10 -3.24 15.64 -27.45
C GLY A 10 -2.78 16.20 -26.10
N LYS A 11 -2.28 17.45 -26.11
CA LYS A 11 -1.73 18.14 -24.90
C LYS A 11 -2.66 18.11 -23.68
N LYS A 12 -3.99 18.15 -23.88
CA LYS A 12 -4.99 18.16 -22.80
C LYS A 12 -5.06 16.82 -22.04
N THR A 13 -4.98 15.69 -22.73
CA THR A 13 -5.02 14.35 -22.12
C THR A 13 -3.71 14.03 -21.39
N LEU A 14 -2.58 14.55 -21.87
CA LEU A 14 -1.29 14.49 -21.16
C LEU A 14 -1.30 15.26 -19.82
N GLN A 15 -1.99 16.41 -19.77
CA GLN A 15 -2.15 17.17 -18.51
C GLN A 15 -2.99 16.41 -17.48
N LEU A 16 -4.05 15.71 -17.91
CA LEU A 16 -4.90 14.93 -17.01
C LEU A 16 -4.14 13.75 -16.39
N ILE A 17 -3.35 13.01 -17.17
CA ILE A 17 -2.55 11.88 -16.67
C ILE A 17 -1.51 12.36 -15.66
N ARG A 18 -0.87 13.50 -15.93
CA ARG A 18 0.09 14.11 -15.00
C ARG A 18 -0.59 14.59 -13.70
N LEU A 19 -1.81 15.11 -13.78
CA LEU A 19 -2.60 15.49 -12.62
C LEU A 19 -2.91 14.24 -11.76
N ILE A 20 -3.40 13.17 -12.37
CA ILE A 20 -3.67 11.89 -11.68
C ILE A 20 -2.38 11.37 -11.02
N GLY A 21 -1.26 11.34 -11.75
CA GLY A 21 0.02 10.91 -11.21
C GLY A 21 0.47 11.74 -10.00
N SER A 22 0.26 13.06 -10.01
CA SER A 22 0.59 13.92 -8.86
C SER A 22 -0.26 13.64 -7.63
N PHE A 23 -1.57 13.42 -7.80
CA PHE A 23 -2.46 13.03 -6.68
C PHE A 23 -2.06 11.68 -6.11
N THR A 24 -1.78 10.69 -6.97
CA THR A 24 -1.32 9.37 -6.54
C THR A 24 0.01 9.45 -5.79
N PHE A 25 0.94 10.29 -6.25
CA PHE A 25 2.23 10.50 -5.59
C PHE A 25 2.07 11.07 -4.17
N PHE A 26 1.34 12.17 -4.00
CA PHE A 26 1.10 12.76 -2.68
C PHE A 26 0.32 11.82 -1.77
N GLY A 27 -0.70 11.14 -2.29
CA GLY A 27 -1.46 10.15 -1.56
C GLY A 27 -0.58 9.01 -1.05
N ALA A 28 0.32 8.49 -1.90
CA ALA A 28 1.24 7.43 -1.51
C ALA A 28 2.20 7.88 -0.39
N ILE A 29 2.73 9.11 -0.44
CA ILE A 29 3.60 9.65 0.63
C ILE A 29 2.84 9.69 1.96
N ILE A 30 1.63 10.26 1.98
CA ILE A 30 0.81 10.35 3.20
C ILE A 30 0.55 8.95 3.77
N MET A 31 0.20 8.00 2.91
CA MET A 31 -0.08 6.63 3.33
C MET A 31 1.18 5.87 3.78
N MET A 32 2.36 6.17 3.23
CA MET A 32 3.63 5.63 3.73
C MET A 32 3.93 6.13 5.14
N LEU A 33 3.73 7.43 5.40
CA LEU A 33 3.91 8.00 6.74
C LEU A 33 2.93 7.37 7.73
N TYR A 34 1.66 7.24 7.36
CA TYR A 34 0.64 6.58 8.17
C TYR A 34 0.99 5.10 8.47
N SER A 35 1.46 4.36 7.48
CA SER A 35 1.86 2.95 7.66
C SER A 35 3.08 2.82 8.57
N THR A 36 3.99 3.79 8.51
CA THR A 36 5.15 3.86 9.40
C THR A 36 4.71 4.15 10.85
N ALA A 37 3.77 5.07 11.04
CA ALA A 37 3.19 5.35 12.37
C ALA A 37 2.52 4.11 12.96
N LEU A 38 1.70 3.39 12.18
CA LEU A 38 1.09 2.13 12.61
C LEU A 38 2.14 1.07 12.99
N MET A 39 3.25 0.99 12.25
CA MET A 39 4.35 0.08 12.59
C MET A 39 4.93 0.39 13.97
N PHE A 40 5.15 1.67 14.26
CA PHE A 40 5.66 2.10 15.57
C PHE A 40 4.66 1.84 16.69
N GLU A 41 3.37 2.14 16.49
CA GLU A 41 2.32 1.85 17.47
C GLU A 41 2.22 0.35 17.77
N GLN A 42 2.30 -0.51 16.76
CA GLN A 42 2.24 -1.95 16.95
C GLN A 42 3.49 -2.50 17.64
N TRP A 43 4.68 -1.96 17.34
CA TRP A 43 5.90 -2.31 18.05
C TRP A 43 5.83 -1.93 19.53
N ASP A 44 5.37 -0.71 19.82
CA ASP A 44 5.21 -0.21 21.19
C ASP A 44 4.15 -1.03 21.95
N ALA A 45 3.05 -1.41 21.31
CA ALA A 45 2.03 -2.27 21.90
C ALA A 45 2.57 -3.65 22.29
N ILE A 46 3.41 -4.27 21.46
CA ILE A 46 4.07 -5.55 21.80
C ILE A 46 4.98 -5.37 23.01
N LYS A 47 5.76 -4.28 23.05
CA LYS A 47 6.66 -4.00 24.18
C LYS A 47 5.89 -3.78 25.48
N LYS A 48 4.86 -2.95 25.45
CA LYS A 48 3.96 -2.70 26.59
C LYS A 48 3.27 -3.98 27.09
N HIS A 49 2.88 -4.88 26.18
CA HIS A 49 2.30 -6.17 26.56
C HIS A 49 3.30 -7.05 27.33
N THR A 50 4.56 -7.11 26.87
CA THR A 50 5.62 -7.84 27.59
C THR A 50 5.94 -7.24 28.95
N GLU A 51 5.94 -5.92 29.06
CA GLU A 51 6.11 -5.22 30.34
C GLU A 51 4.92 -5.49 31.29
N CYS A 52 3.68 -5.40 30.79
CA CYS A 52 2.45 -5.69 31.54
C CYS A 52 2.40 -7.11 32.12
N LEU A 53 2.86 -8.11 31.36
CA LEU A 53 2.96 -9.49 31.84
C LEU A 53 4.08 -9.71 32.87
N SER A 54 5.14 -8.92 32.77
CA SER A 54 6.27 -9.00 33.71
C SER A 54 5.97 -8.28 35.03
N SER A 55 5.14 -7.25 35.00
CA SER A 55 4.61 -6.60 36.19
C SER A 55 3.51 -7.46 36.79
N ALA A 56 3.75 -8.06 37.96
CA ALA A 56 2.76 -8.86 38.70
C ALA A 56 1.54 -8.04 39.19
N GLU A 57 1.44 -6.76 38.83
CA GLU A 57 0.35 -5.85 39.20
C GLU A 57 -0.92 -6.06 38.37
N PHE A 58 -0.82 -6.61 37.15
CA PHE A 58 -1.95 -6.74 36.23
C PHE A 58 -2.28 -8.20 35.91
N SER A 59 -3.57 -8.50 35.78
CA SER A 59 -4.02 -9.82 35.34
C SER A 59 -3.68 -10.04 33.86
N THR A 60 -3.33 -11.28 33.50
CA THR A 60 -3.04 -11.69 32.13
C THR A 60 -4.18 -11.32 31.16
N SER A 61 -5.43 -11.38 31.63
CA SER A 61 -6.61 -10.96 30.88
C SER A 61 -6.61 -9.48 30.49
N TYR A 62 -6.18 -8.60 31.40
CA TYR A 62 -6.11 -7.16 31.16
C TYR A 62 -5.04 -6.82 30.11
N CYS A 63 -3.86 -7.42 30.24
CA CYS A 63 -2.79 -7.25 29.25
C CYS A 63 -3.22 -7.75 27.86
N ASN A 64 -3.94 -8.88 27.80
CA ASN A 64 -4.42 -9.46 26.55
C ASN A 64 -5.50 -8.60 25.86
N GLU A 65 -6.38 -7.96 26.62
CA GLU A 65 -7.38 -7.03 26.06
C GLU A 65 -6.72 -5.79 25.43
N GLN A 66 -5.68 -5.25 26.07
CA GLN A 66 -4.96 -4.07 25.57
C GLN A 66 -4.25 -4.35 24.24
N ILE A 67 -3.60 -5.52 24.10
CA ILE A 67 -2.96 -5.88 22.83
C ILE A 67 -4.00 -6.20 21.76
N TYR A 68 -5.13 -6.78 22.11
CA TYR A 68 -6.23 -7.03 21.17
C TYR A 68 -6.80 -5.73 20.60
N LYS A 69 -7.02 -4.70 21.43
CA LYS A 69 -7.51 -3.39 20.96
C LYS A 69 -6.58 -2.74 19.93
N THR A 70 -5.28 -2.93 20.10
CA THR A 70 -4.27 -2.26 19.27
C THR A 70 -3.90 -3.07 18.01
N THR A 71 -3.85 -4.39 18.13
CA THR A 71 -3.36 -5.29 17.05
C THR A 71 -4.47 -6.09 16.38
N GLY A 72 -5.63 -6.22 17.01
CA GLY A 72 -6.74 -7.08 16.57
C GLY A 72 -6.48 -8.58 16.75
N ILE A 73 -5.38 -8.95 17.41
CA ILE A 73 -4.98 -10.35 17.60
C ILE A 73 -5.15 -10.72 19.07
N TYR A 74 -5.91 -11.80 19.31
CA TYR A 74 -6.08 -12.35 20.65
C TYR A 74 -5.01 -13.40 20.93
N PRO A 75 -4.14 -13.21 21.94
CA PRO A 75 -3.19 -14.23 22.37
C PRO A 75 -3.93 -15.44 22.99
N ALA A 76 -3.34 -16.63 22.91
CA ALA A 76 -3.97 -17.84 23.43
C ALA A 76 -4.06 -17.81 24.96
N GLU A 77 -5.22 -18.14 25.53
CA GLU A 77 -5.57 -17.93 26.95
C GLU A 77 -4.62 -18.61 27.95
N PHE A 78 -4.01 -19.73 27.58
CA PHE A 78 -3.16 -20.52 28.47
C PHE A 78 -1.68 -20.09 28.49
N ASN A 79 -1.24 -19.36 27.47
CA ASN A 79 0.14 -18.90 27.36
C ASN A 79 0.07 -17.38 27.24
N GLY A 80 0.22 -16.66 28.35
CA GLY A 80 0.19 -15.19 28.35
C GLY A 80 1.13 -14.54 27.32
N MET A 81 2.07 -15.27 26.74
CA MET A 81 2.95 -14.79 25.67
C MET A 81 2.35 -14.95 24.26
N LEU A 82 2.49 -13.92 23.43
CA LEU A 82 2.21 -14.03 22.00
C LEU A 82 3.11 -15.08 21.34
N SER A 83 2.50 -15.94 20.53
CA SER A 83 3.23 -16.86 19.67
C SER A 83 4.13 -16.09 18.71
N LEU A 84 5.30 -16.65 18.38
CA LEU A 84 6.23 -16.08 17.40
C LEU A 84 5.53 -15.77 16.06
N LYS A 85 4.57 -16.63 15.67
CA LYS A 85 3.74 -16.45 14.48
C LYS A 85 2.84 -15.21 14.58
N GLN A 86 2.25 -14.95 15.75
CA GLN A 86 1.41 -13.78 15.99
C GLN A 86 2.23 -12.49 15.97
N LYS A 87 3.40 -12.48 16.64
CA LYS A 87 4.34 -11.34 16.59
C LYS A 87 4.76 -11.03 15.15
N PHE A 88 5.04 -12.08 14.37
CA PHE A 88 5.40 -11.92 12.96
C PHE A 88 4.26 -11.32 12.15
N ILE A 89 3.02 -11.80 12.31
CA ILE A 89 1.85 -11.24 11.60
C ILE A 89 1.64 -9.77 11.94
N ILE A 90 1.80 -9.39 13.21
CA ILE A 90 1.67 -8.00 13.66
C ILE A 90 2.69 -7.12 12.94
N ILE A 91 3.94 -7.54 12.84
CA ILE A 91 4.99 -6.73 12.19
C ILE A 91 4.86 -6.74 10.65
N VAL A 92 4.49 -7.88 10.06
CA VAL A 92 4.45 -8.04 8.60
C VAL A 92 3.31 -7.23 7.97
N ARG A 93 2.17 -7.07 8.64
CA ARG A 93 1.02 -6.33 8.10
C ARG A 93 1.34 -4.87 7.75
N PRO A 94 1.85 -4.02 8.67
CA PRO A 94 2.21 -2.65 8.35
C PRO A 94 3.38 -2.58 7.37
N LEU A 95 4.30 -3.55 7.40
CA LEU A 95 5.41 -3.63 6.46
C LEU A 95 4.91 -3.90 5.02
N ALA A 96 4.01 -4.86 4.83
CA ALA A 96 3.39 -5.15 3.54
C ALA A 96 2.61 -3.93 3.01
N GLN A 97 1.93 -3.21 3.91
CA GLN A 97 1.24 -1.97 3.56
C GLN A 97 2.22 -0.88 3.10
N LEU A 98 3.37 -0.73 3.78
CA LEU A 98 4.44 0.18 3.37
C LEU A 98 4.99 -0.18 1.98
N PHE A 99 5.25 -1.46 1.72
CA PHE A 99 5.68 -1.94 0.41
C PHE A 99 4.64 -1.67 -0.69
N PHE A 100 3.36 -1.92 -0.40
CA PHE A 100 2.28 -1.60 -1.33
C PHE A 100 2.28 -0.11 -1.70
N TRP A 101 2.36 0.78 -0.71
CA TRP A 101 2.40 2.22 -0.97
C TRP A 101 3.68 2.67 -1.66
N ALA A 102 4.81 2.02 -1.41
CA ALA A 102 6.04 2.25 -2.17
C ALA A 102 5.86 1.92 -3.66
N VAL A 103 5.20 0.80 -4.00
CA VAL A 103 4.87 0.47 -5.40
C VAL A 103 3.94 1.51 -6.02
N VAL A 104 2.90 1.94 -5.29
CA VAL A 104 1.99 3.01 -5.75
C VAL A 104 2.74 4.33 -5.95
N PHE A 105 3.68 4.66 -5.08
CA PHE A 105 4.54 5.83 -5.20
C PHE A 105 5.39 5.78 -6.48
N PHE A 106 6.02 4.63 -6.78
CA PHE A 106 6.76 4.43 -8.02
C PHE A 106 5.86 4.57 -9.25
N PHE A 107 4.66 4.00 -9.21
CA PHE A 107 3.69 4.11 -10.30
C PHE A 107 3.22 5.55 -10.50
N GLY A 108 2.91 6.28 -9.43
CA GLY A 108 2.58 7.71 -9.47
C GLY A 108 3.71 8.55 -10.06
N THR A 109 4.96 8.25 -9.69
CA THR A 109 6.15 8.90 -10.24
C THR A 109 6.33 8.61 -11.74
N MET A 110 6.09 7.37 -12.17
CA MET A 110 6.12 7.02 -13.60
C MET A 110 5.05 7.76 -14.39
N LEU A 111 3.81 7.79 -13.90
CA LEU A 111 2.71 8.54 -14.54
C LEU A 111 3.00 10.04 -14.61
N TYR A 112 3.60 10.61 -13.56
CA TYR A 112 3.99 12.02 -13.54
C TYR A 112 5.09 12.34 -14.56
N ASN A 113 6.05 11.43 -14.75
CA ASN A 113 7.17 11.59 -15.68
C ASN A 113 6.84 11.16 -17.13
N CYS A 114 5.72 10.47 -17.37
CA CYS A 114 5.28 10.05 -18.70
C CYS A 114 4.87 11.25 -19.57
N ARG A 115 5.85 11.76 -20.36
CA ARG A 115 5.67 12.92 -21.24
C ARG A 115 5.00 12.60 -22.59
N ARG A 116 5.01 11.33 -23.04
CA ARG A 116 4.40 10.89 -24.30
C ARG A 116 3.88 9.46 -24.18
N LEU A 117 2.56 9.28 -24.25
CA LEU A 117 1.92 7.99 -24.49
C LEU A 117 1.62 7.91 -25.99
N SER A 118 2.31 7.01 -26.69
CA SER A 118 2.02 6.70 -28.09
C SER A 118 1.50 5.27 -28.19
N PHE A 119 0.22 5.11 -28.49
CA PHE A 119 -0.38 3.80 -28.75
C PHE A 119 -0.28 3.51 -30.26
N PRO A 120 0.35 2.40 -30.69
CA PRO A 120 0.30 1.97 -32.06
C PRO A 120 -1.07 1.29 -32.30
N ILE A 121 -2.01 2.01 -32.89
CA ILE A 121 -3.29 1.44 -33.33
C ILE A 121 -3.06 0.79 -34.70
N GLN A 122 -3.26 -0.52 -34.79
CA GLN A 122 -3.46 -1.19 -36.08
C GLN A 122 -4.94 -1.05 -36.44
N GLU A 123 -5.28 -0.09 -37.31
CA GLU A 123 -6.60 -0.07 -37.93
C GLU A 123 -6.69 -1.26 -38.89
N ILE A 124 -7.56 -2.22 -38.59
CA ILE A 124 -7.98 -3.25 -39.54
C ILE A 124 -8.77 -2.48 -40.61
N GLU A 125 -8.23 -2.36 -41.82
CA GLU A 125 -8.91 -1.79 -42.98
C GLU A 125 -10.21 -2.58 -43.20
N ALA A 126 -11.33 -2.06 -42.69
CA ALA A 126 -12.66 -2.55 -43.03
C ALA A 126 -12.86 -2.25 -44.52
N GLY A 127 -12.72 -3.30 -45.33
CA GLY A 127 -12.82 -3.28 -46.78
C GLY A 127 -14.06 -2.50 -47.22
N HIS A 128 -13.80 -1.40 -47.91
CA HIS A 128 -14.80 -0.63 -48.63
C HIS A 128 -15.31 -1.50 -49.80
N GLY A 129 -16.33 -2.30 -49.52
CA GLY A 129 -17.13 -2.97 -50.55
C GLY A 129 -17.78 -1.90 -51.42
N LYS A 130 -17.22 -1.70 -52.61
CA LYS A 130 -17.74 -0.84 -53.66
C LYS A 130 -19.14 -1.31 -54.06
N ARG A 131 -20.06 -0.36 -54.20
CA ARG A 131 -21.29 -0.49 -54.98
C ARG A 131 -20.96 -0.85 -56.43
#